data_AF-A0A9X2IX11-F1
#
_entry.id   AF-A0A9X2IX11-F1
#
_cell.length_a   1.000
_cell.length_b   1.000
_cell.length_c   1.000
_cell.angle_alpha   90.00
_cell.angle_beta   90.00
_cell.angle_gamma   90.00
#
_symmetry.space_group_name_H-M   'P 1'
#
loop_
_entity.id
_entity.type
_entity.pdbx_description
1 polymer ?
#
loop_
_entity_poly.entity_id
_entity_poly.type
_entity_poly.pdbx_seq_one_letter_code
_entity_poly.pdbx_strand_id
1 'polypeptide(L)' 'MRQSVIHEWNHGLGEIVSAVLAAGLELTALVEHDSAPWPPLPGRMVRGEDGEWRLREHRERVPFTFTLQARRPR' A
#
# COMPACT_ATOMS: atom_id res chain seq x y z
N MET A 1 -2.21 -8.00 30.75
CA MET A 1 -1.59 -7.98 29.39
C MET A 1 -1.51 -6.53 28.95
N ARG A 2 -0.34 -6.01 28.58
CA ARG A 2 -0.23 -4.66 27.99
C ARG A 2 -0.65 -4.77 26.53
N GLN A 3 -1.71 -4.06 26.13
CA GLN A 3 -2.03 -3.86 24.71
C GLN A 3 -1.21 -2.67 24.20
N SER A 4 -0.54 -2.86 23.06
CA SER A 4 0.06 -1.77 22.30
C SER A 4 -1.03 -1.03 21.53
N VAL A 5 -1.04 0.30 21.57
CA VAL A 5 -1.93 1.13 20.76
C VAL A 5 -1.28 1.37 19.41
N ILE A 6 -1.98 1.03 18.33
CA ILE A 6 -1.56 1.34 16.96
C ILE A 6 -2.12 2.72 16.60
N HIS A 7 -1.25 3.57 16.03
CA HIS A 7 -1.65 4.85 15.47
C HIS A 7 -1.41 4.80 13.95
N GLU A 8 -2.44 5.15 13.20
CA GLU A 8 -2.42 5.18 11.74
C GLU A 8 -2.95 6.52 11.24
N TRP A 9 -2.36 7.00 10.14
CA TRP A 9 -2.77 8.23 9.47
C TRP A 9 -3.00 7.94 8.00
N ASN A 10 -4.14 8.40 7.50
CA ASN A 10 -4.48 8.27 6.09
C ASN A 10 -3.85 9.42 5.31
N HIS A 11 -2.82 9.12 4.53
CA HIS A 11 -2.27 10.02 3.52
C HIS A 11 -2.66 9.52 2.15
N GLY A 12 -3.23 10.39 1.32
CA GLY A 12 -3.59 10.02 -0.04
C GLY A 12 -2.34 9.68 -0.85
N LEU A 13 -2.45 8.79 -1.84
CA LEU A 13 -1.31 8.45 -2.70
C LEU A 13 -0.71 9.70 -3.36
N GLY A 14 -1.55 10.63 -3.82
CA GLY A 14 -1.10 11.91 -4.37
C GLY A 14 -0.32 12.77 -3.37
N GLU A 15 -0.73 12.79 -2.10
CA GLU A 15 -0.02 13.51 -1.04
C GLU A 15 1.38 12.92 -0.81
N ILE A 16 1.47 11.59 -0.73
CA ILE A 16 2.74 10.88 -0.54
C ILE A 16 3.67 11.13 -1.73
N VAL A 17 3.17 10.99 -2.95
CA VAL A 17 3.93 11.23 -4.19
C VAL A 17 4.41 12.68 -4.27
N SER A 18 3.52 13.64 -4.02
CA SER A 18 3.87 15.06 -4.02
C SER A 18 4.88 15.41 -2.94
N ALA A 19 4.80 14.83 -1.73
CA ALA A 19 5.76 15.07 -0.67
C ALA A 19 7.17 14.58 -1.03
N VAL A 20 7.27 13.40 -1.66
CA VAL A 20 8.56 12.86 -2.13
C VAL A 20 9.19 13.75 -3.21
N LEU A 21 8.38 14.22 -4.16
CA LEU A 21 8.82 15.16 -5.20
C LEU A 21 9.25 16.52 -4.61
N ALA A 22 8.47 17.06 -3.67
CA ALA A 22 8.78 18.32 -2.99
C ALA A 22 10.06 18.25 -2.15
N ALA A 23 10.43 17.06 -1.67
CA ALA A 23 11.70 16.81 -1.00
C ALA A 23 12.92 16.77 -1.95
N GLY A 24 12.71 17.00 -3.26
CA GLY A 24 13.77 17.00 -4.27
C GLY A 24 14.27 15.61 -4.65
N LEU A 25 13.50 14.56 -4.36
CA LEU A 25 13.83 13.20 -4.77
C LEU A 25 13.30 12.90 -6.17
N GLU A 26 14.01 12.05 -6.91
CA GLU A 26 13.60 11.55 -8.21
C GLU A 26 12.89 10.21 -8.03
N LEU A 27 11.63 10.12 -8.47
CA LEU A 27 10.88 8.87 -8.48
C LEU A 27 11.45 7.91 -9.52
N THR A 28 11.67 6.67 -9.12
CA THR A 28 12.16 5.61 -10.02
C THR A 28 11.14 4.52 -10.27
N ALA A 29 10.19 4.31 -9.35
CA ALA A 29 9.08 3.39 -9.54
C ALA A 29 7.89 3.75 -8.64
N LEU A 30 6.68 3.52 -9.15
CA LEU A 30 5.44 3.43 -8.39
C LEU A 30 4.68 2.19 -8.90
N VAL A 31 4.43 1.24 -8.02
CA VAL A 31 3.70 -0.01 -8.34
C VAL A 31 2.57 -0.16 -7.36
N GLU A 32 1.35 -0.29 -7.87
CA GLU A 32 0.18 -0.65 -7.09
C GLU A 32 0.02 -2.17 -7.06
N HIS A 33 -0.33 -2.70 -5.89
CA HIS A 33 -0.54 -4.13 -5.68
C HIS A 33 -2.00 -4.40 -5.35
N ASP A 34 -2.52 -5.47 -5.91
CA ASP A 34 -3.89 -5.95 -5.72
C ASP A 34 -4.06 -6.86 -4.49
N SER A 35 -3.09 -6.81 -3.56
CA SER A 35 -3.08 -7.63 -2.36
C SER A 35 -2.56 -6.90 -1.13
N ALA A 36 -2.92 -7.41 0.05
CA ALA A 36 -2.44 -6.93 1.34
C ALA A 36 -2.13 -8.11 2.30
N PRO A 37 -1.23 -7.92 3.27
CA PRO A 37 -0.86 -8.98 4.22
C PRO A 37 -1.92 -9.24 5.29
N TRP A 38 -2.97 -8.42 5.34
CA TRP A 38 -4.17 -8.60 6.17
C TRP A 38 -5.43 -8.50 5.30
N PRO A 39 -6.63 -8.91 5.78
CA PRO A 39 -7.88 -8.75 5.04
C PRO A 39 -8.57 -7.40 5.36
N PRO A 40 -8.27 -6.28 4.67
CA PRO A 40 -8.92 -4.99 4.91
C PRO A 40 -10.42 -5.02 4.64
N LEU A 41 -10.91 -5.98 3.84
CA LEU A 41 -12.33 -6.17 3.53
C LEU A 41 -12.77 -7.59 3.95
N PRO A 42 -13.08 -7.82 5.25
CA PRO A 42 -13.47 -9.12 5.78
C PRO A 42 -14.63 -9.76 5.01
N GLY A 43 -14.54 -11.06 4.75
CA GLY A 43 -15.54 -11.83 4.00
C GLY A 43 -15.48 -11.65 2.47
N ARG A 44 -14.88 -10.57 1.97
CA ARG A 44 -14.76 -10.28 0.52
C ARG A 44 -13.45 -10.74 -0.09
N MET A 45 -12.52 -11.19 0.75
CA MET A 45 -11.16 -11.56 0.34
C MET A 45 -10.88 -13.04 0.59
N VAL A 46 -9.90 -13.56 -0.15
CA VAL A 46 -9.34 -14.90 0.00
C VAL A 46 -7.83 -14.79 0.23
N ARG A 47 -7.30 -15.64 1.11
CA ARG A 47 -5.87 -15.72 1.37
C ARG A 47 -5.23 -16.70 0.39
N GLY A 48 -4.21 -16.26 -0.33
CA GLY A 48 -3.42 -17.10 -1.22
C GLY A 48 -2.41 -17.98 -0.48
N GLU A 49 -1.80 -18.91 -1.20
CA GLU A 49 -0.71 -19.76 -0.69
C GLU A 49 0.54 -18.94 -0.33
N ASP A 50 0.69 -17.76 -0.94
CA ASP A 50 1.73 -16.77 -0.63
C ASP A 50 1.46 -15.98 0.66
N GLY A 51 0.33 -16.24 1.33
CA GLY A 51 -0.04 -15.61 2.59
C GLY A 51 -0.72 -14.25 2.44
N GLU A 52 -0.85 -13.72 1.22
CA GLU A 52 -1.46 -12.44 0.90
C GLU A 52 -2.98 -12.55 0.68
N TRP A 53 -3.70 -11.46 0.96
CA TRP A 53 -5.14 -11.38 0.78
C TRP A 53 -5.50 -10.62 -0.49
N ARG A 54 -6.39 -11.20 -1.29
CA ARG A 54 -6.90 -10.63 -2.55
C ARG A 54 -8.42 -10.63 -2.58
N LEU A 55 -9.03 -9.73 -3.33
CA LEU A 55 -10.47 -9.79 -3.59
C LEU A 55 -10.84 -11.13 -4.23
N ARG A 56 -11.97 -11.70 -3.81
CA ARG A 56 -12.53 -12.92 -4.42
C ARG A 56 -12.93 -12.69 -5.88
N GLU A 57 -13.38 -11.48 -6.18
CA GLU A 57 -13.89 -11.06 -7.48
C GLU A 57 -13.32 -9.69 -7.82
N HIS A 58 -13.00 -9.46 -9.10
CA HIS A 58 -12.54 -8.16 -9.60
C HIS A 58 -11.30 -7.60 -8.89
N ARG A 59 -10.24 -8.41 -8.75
CA ARG A 59 -8.96 -8.07 -8.10
C ARG A 59 -8.36 -6.74 -8.60
N GLU A 60 -8.57 -6.42 -9.86
CA GLU A 60 -8.02 -5.25 -10.55
C GLU A 60 -8.64 -3.91 -10.13
N ARG A 61 -9.77 -3.93 -9.41
CA ARG A 61 -10.54 -2.71 -9.13
C ARG A 61 -10.03 -1.89 -7.95
N VAL A 62 -9.23 -2.47 -7.07
CA VAL A 62 -8.79 -1.82 -5.83
C VAL A 62 -7.32 -2.12 -5.59
N PRO A 63 -6.44 -1.11 -5.63
CA PRO A 63 -5.09 -1.25 -5.12
C PRO A 63 -5.13 -1.24 -3.59
N PHE A 64 -4.56 -2.27 -2.96
CA PHE A 64 -4.56 -2.39 -1.49
C PHE A 64 -3.26 -1.91 -0.86
N THR A 65 -2.14 -2.16 -1.53
CA THR A 65 -0.82 -1.69 -1.11
C THR A 65 -0.09 -1.13 -2.31
N PHE A 66 0.98 -0.36 -2.09
CA PHE A 66 1.82 0.14 -3.16
C PHE A 66 3.29 0.16 -2.74
N THR A 67 4.17 0.07 -3.73
CA THR A 67 5.61 0.31 -3.58
C THR A 67 5.97 1.62 -4.24
N LEU A 68 6.61 2.53 -3.50
CA LEU A 68 7.18 3.77 -4.01
C LEU A 68 8.70 3.74 -3.84
N GLN A 69 9.43 3.97 -4.92
CA GLN A 69 10.89 4.06 -4.91
C GLN A 69 11.33 5.42 -5.42
N ALA A 70 12.29 6.01 -4.71
CA ALA A 70 12.88 7.27 -5.06
C ALA A 70 14.38 7.28 -4.72
N ARG A 71 15.15 8.10 -5.44
CA ARG A 71 16.57 8.31 -5.19
C ARG A 71 16.89 9.79 -5.09
N ARG A 72 18.00 10.12 -4.42
CA ARG A 72 18.57 11.47 -4.52
C ARG A 72 19.15 11.66 -5.93
N PRO A 73 18.86 12.79 -6.61
CA PRO A 73 19.59 13.21 -7.79
C PRO A 73 21.09 13.33 -7.48
N ARG A 74 21.92 13.16 -8.51
CA ARG A 74 23.36 13.40 -8.40
C ARG A 74 23.69 14.88 -8.50
#